data_AF-A0AAN9UXE3-F1
#
_entry.id   AF-A0AAN9UXE3-F1
#
_cell.length_a   1.000
_cell.length_b   1.000
_cell.length_c   1.000
_cell.angle_alpha   90.00
_cell.angle_beta   90.00
_cell.angle_gamma   90.00
#
_symmetry.space_group_name_H-M   'P 1'
#
loop_
_entity.id
_entity.type
_entity.pdbx_description
1 polymer ?
#
loop_
_entity_poly.entity_id
_entity_poly.type
_entity_poly.pdbx_seq_one_letter_code
_entity_poly.pdbx_strand_id
1 'polypeptide(L)'
;MEGADPVLRDLRAAYVSAAVAFPLDGNLSEPAFVSAFRVFSLLSREKTMPCGLVLLGWTSLGSETVGRQIWEGSATASPPASPPELDQFRTMSDPGDASLSAIFNVSEGGGGAILTIEGSPVLIDKARTTLPASSAHIRQSGGKPSRAPMVAMTGPEAEVIACATIRSYSAYVAALFDNFD
;
A
#
# COMPACT_ATOMS: atom_id res chain seq x y z
N MET A 1 4.70 -19.33 27.89
CA MET A 1 5.05 -18.13 27.09
C MET A 1 6.09 -18.59 26.09
N GLU A 2 5.61 -19.23 25.03
CA GLU A 2 6.48 -19.77 23.97
C GLU A 2 6.99 -18.62 23.11
N GLY A 3 8.32 -18.53 23.00
CA GLY A 3 8.97 -17.62 22.07
C GLY A 3 8.77 -18.16 20.66
N ALA A 4 8.04 -17.41 19.84
CA ALA A 4 7.97 -17.68 18.41
C ALA A 4 9.38 -17.74 17.82
N ASP A 5 9.65 -18.79 17.04
CA ASP A 5 10.93 -19.04 16.40
C ASP A 5 11.35 -17.81 15.55
N PRO A 6 12.55 -17.24 15.75
CA PRO A 6 13.02 -16.11 14.96
C PRO A 6 12.96 -16.35 13.45
N VAL A 7 13.08 -17.60 12.99
CA VAL A 7 12.97 -17.95 11.57
C VAL A 7 11.53 -17.79 11.05
N LEU A 8 10.52 -18.10 11.87
CA LEU A 8 9.11 -17.89 11.53
C LEU A 8 8.74 -16.40 11.56
N ARG A 9 9.37 -15.60 12.43
CA ARG A 9 9.23 -14.13 12.42
C ARG A 9 9.76 -13.51 11.12
N ASP A 10 10.93 -13.94 10.66
CA ASP A 10 11.53 -13.42 9.43
C ASP A 10 10.75 -13.85 8.17
N LEU A 11 10.19 -15.07 8.16
CA LEU A 11 9.28 -15.52 7.09
C LEU A 11 7.96 -14.74 7.10
N ARG A 12 7.34 -14.51 8.26
CA ARG A 12 6.11 -13.70 8.38
C ARG A 12 6.31 -12.24 7.95
N ALA A 13 7.49 -11.67 8.19
CA ALA A 13 7.81 -10.30 7.75
C ALA A 13 7.97 -10.21 6.22
N ALA A 14 8.54 -11.24 5.57
CA ALA A 14 8.79 -11.27 4.14
C ALA A 14 7.51 -11.46 3.29
N TYR A 15 6.53 -12.25 3.75
CA TYR A 15 5.33 -12.59 2.96
C TYR A 15 4.16 -11.60 3.09
N VAL A 16 4.28 -10.55 3.93
CA VAL A 16 3.12 -9.74 4.36
C VAL A 16 3.37 -8.23 4.29
N SER A 17 4.34 -7.78 3.48
CA SER A 17 4.70 -6.36 3.46
C SER A 17 3.56 -5.47 2.92
N ALA A 18 3.18 -4.45 3.70
CA ALA A 18 2.30 -3.39 3.23
C ALA A 18 3.15 -2.32 2.53
N ALA A 19 2.67 -1.82 1.39
CA ALA A 19 3.34 -0.76 0.64
C ALA A 19 2.72 0.60 0.94
N VAL A 20 3.55 1.59 1.26
CA VAL A 20 3.18 3.01 1.16
C VAL A 20 3.67 3.48 -0.20
N ALA A 21 2.74 3.76 -1.10
CA ALA A 21 3.01 3.99 -2.50
C ALA A 21 2.84 5.45 -2.91
N PHE A 22 3.63 5.88 -3.89
CA PHE A 22 3.59 7.21 -4.47
C PHE A 22 3.99 7.16 -5.96
N PRO A 23 3.52 8.10 -6.79
CA PRO A 23 4.03 8.25 -8.15
C PRO A 23 5.43 8.87 -8.13
N LEU A 24 6.37 8.28 -8.88
CA LEU A 24 7.74 8.78 -9.05
C LEU A 24 7.80 10.02 -9.97
N ASP A 25 6.84 10.11 -10.89
CA ASP A 25 6.78 11.07 -11.97
C ASP A 25 5.38 11.71 -12.05
N GLY A 26 5.28 12.84 -12.76
CA GLY A 26 4.05 13.63 -12.89
C GLY A 26 3.88 14.76 -11.87
N ASN A 27 2.85 15.59 -12.08
CA ASN A 27 2.68 16.87 -11.36
C ASN A 27 2.33 16.73 -9.86
N LEU A 28 1.93 15.53 -9.41
CA LEU A 28 1.55 15.25 -8.02
C LEU A 28 2.60 14.39 -7.29
N SER A 29 3.77 14.14 -7.89
CA SER A 29 4.80 13.24 -7.35
C SER A 29 5.41 13.74 -6.05
N GLU A 30 5.73 15.03 -5.94
CA GLU A 30 6.42 15.57 -4.77
C GLU A 30 5.55 15.56 -3.50
N PRO A 31 4.30 16.09 -3.48
CA PRO A 31 3.46 16.05 -2.29
C PRO A 31 3.11 14.62 -1.86
N ALA A 32 2.86 13.73 -2.83
CA ALA A 32 2.56 12.33 -2.56
C ALA A 32 3.79 11.58 -2.01
N PHE A 33 4.98 11.84 -2.56
CA PHE A 33 6.24 11.29 -2.03
C PHE A 33 6.48 11.76 -0.60
N VAL A 34 6.32 13.06 -0.31
CA VAL A 34 6.55 13.59 1.05
C VAL A 34 5.63 12.92 2.06
N SER A 35 4.33 12.82 1.77
CA SER A 35 3.38 12.15 2.66
C SER A 35 3.69 10.65 2.80
N ALA A 36 3.96 9.94 1.70
CA ALA A 36 4.33 8.53 1.74
C ALA A 36 5.60 8.29 2.57
N PHE A 37 6.63 9.12 2.38
CA PHE A 37 7.89 9.04 3.12
C PHE A 37 7.71 9.32 4.61
N ARG A 38 6.88 10.30 4.99
CA ARG A 38 6.57 10.59 6.40
C ARG A 38 5.86 9.43 7.08
N VAL A 39 4.79 8.91 6.47
CA VAL A 39 4.06 7.73 6.98
C VAL A 39 4.99 6.54 7.12
N PHE A 40 5.78 6.24 6.07
CA PHE A 40 6.77 5.17 6.10
C PHE A 40 7.79 5.37 7.22
N SER A 41 8.35 6.57 7.36
CA SER A 41 9.38 6.87 8.36
C SER A 41 8.86 6.77 9.81
N LEU A 42 7.61 7.16 10.04
CA LEU A 42 6.97 7.05 11.35
C LEU A 42 6.79 5.56 11.72
N LEU A 43 6.18 4.79 10.82
CA LEU A 43 5.85 3.39 11.07
C LEU A 43 7.08 2.48 11.08
N SER A 44 8.10 2.74 10.25
CA SER A 44 9.32 1.92 10.19
C SER A 44 10.15 1.97 11.47
N ARG A 45 9.93 2.98 12.32
CA ARG A 45 10.57 3.11 13.63
C ARG A 45 9.83 2.34 14.73
N GLU A 46 8.62 1.84 14.45
CA GLU A 46 7.81 1.10 15.41
C GLU A 46 8.26 -0.36 15.49
N LYS A 47 8.81 -0.75 16.64
CA LYS A 47 9.29 -2.11 16.89
C LYS A 47 8.17 -3.17 16.93
N THR A 48 6.92 -2.74 17.06
CA THR A 48 5.77 -3.62 17.29
C THR A 48 4.94 -3.87 16.05
N MET A 49 5.32 -3.34 14.88
CA MET A 49 4.59 -3.55 13.64
C MET A 49 4.63 -5.03 13.23
N PRO A 50 3.47 -5.73 13.18
CA PRO A 50 3.44 -7.16 12.88
C PRO A 50 3.81 -7.50 11.43
N CYS A 51 3.57 -6.60 10.49
CA CYS A 51 3.86 -6.77 9.07
C CYS A 51 5.04 -5.91 8.65
N GLY A 52 5.79 -6.38 7.64
CA GLY A 52 6.76 -5.56 6.95
C GLY A 52 6.13 -4.31 6.34
N LEU A 53 6.94 -3.26 6.17
CA LEU A 53 6.54 -2.04 5.50
C LEU A 53 7.56 -1.72 4.41
N VAL A 54 7.07 -1.38 3.22
CA VAL A 54 7.92 -0.96 2.10
C VAL A 54 7.46 0.39 1.57
N LEU A 55 8.42 1.21 1.15
CA LEU A 55 8.18 2.45 0.44
C LEU A 55 8.29 2.17 -1.06
N LEU A 56 7.21 2.42 -1.82
CA LEU A 56 7.10 1.95 -3.20
C LEU A 56 6.80 3.10 -4.17
N GLY A 57 7.74 3.37 -5.07
CA GLY A 57 7.55 4.34 -6.14
C GLY A 57 7.03 3.68 -7.42
N TRP A 58 5.93 4.18 -7.98
CA TRP A 58 5.43 3.77 -9.29
C TRP A 58 5.85 4.78 -10.34
N THR A 59 6.54 4.33 -11.39
CA THR A 59 6.76 5.14 -12.60
C THR A 59 5.53 5.10 -13.51
N SER A 60 5.34 6.17 -14.26
CA SER A 60 4.23 6.41 -15.16
C SER A 60 4.72 6.80 -16.55
N LEU A 61 4.07 6.28 -17.58
CA LEU A 61 4.20 6.79 -18.95
C LEU A 61 2.95 7.63 -19.24
N GLY A 62 3.08 8.95 -19.15
CA GLY A 62 1.95 9.87 -19.26
C GLY A 62 1.04 9.81 -18.02
N SER A 63 -0.24 9.45 -18.19
CA SER A 63 -1.22 9.35 -17.10
C SER A 63 -1.33 7.95 -16.48
N GLU A 64 -0.61 6.96 -17.01
CA GLU A 64 -0.74 5.56 -16.59
C GLU A 64 0.48 5.09 -15.80
N THR A 65 0.23 4.48 -14.64
CA THR A 65 1.26 3.89 -13.77
C THR A 65 1.69 2.52 -14.30
N VAL A 66 2.70 2.51 -15.16
CA VAL A 66 3.16 1.31 -15.89
C VAL A 66 3.64 0.21 -14.96
N GLY A 67 4.43 0.56 -13.93
CA GLY A 67 4.92 -0.44 -12.97
C GLY A 67 3.77 -1.14 -12.23
N ARG A 68 2.70 -0.39 -11.93
CA ARG A 68 1.52 -0.94 -11.26
C ARG A 68 0.74 -1.87 -12.18
N GLN A 69 0.53 -1.49 -13.44
CA GLN A 69 -0.20 -2.32 -14.40
C GLN A 69 0.52 -3.66 -14.64
N ILE A 70 1.84 -3.64 -14.74
CA ILE A 70 2.66 -4.85 -14.90
C ILE A 70 2.56 -5.73 -13.66
N TRP A 71 2.68 -5.12 -12.47
CA TRP A 71 2.50 -5.83 -11.22
C TRP A 71 1.10 -6.46 -11.13
N GLU A 72 0.02 -5.72 -11.41
CA GLU A 72 -1.34 -6.27 -11.41
C GLU A 72 -1.53 -7.37 -12.47
N GLY A 73 -0.90 -7.23 -13.64
CA GLY A 73 -1.02 -8.12 -14.79
C GLY A 73 -0.20 -9.41 -14.70
N SER A 74 0.85 -9.47 -13.87
CA SER A 74 1.71 -10.66 -13.75
C SER A 74 0.99 -11.87 -13.17
N ALA A 75 -0.12 -11.67 -12.46
CA ALA A 75 -0.96 -12.76 -11.95
C ALA A 75 -1.93 -13.34 -13.01
N THR A 76 -1.92 -12.81 -14.24
CA THR A 76 -2.80 -13.29 -15.32
C THR A 76 -2.11 -14.36 -16.17
N ALA A 77 -2.89 -15.30 -16.73
CA ALA A 77 -2.36 -16.37 -17.56
C ALA A 77 -1.68 -15.89 -18.87
N SER A 78 -1.93 -14.64 -19.25
CA SER A 78 -1.29 -13.97 -20.39
C SER A 78 -0.93 -12.55 -19.97
N PRO A 79 0.19 -12.35 -19.27
CA PRO A 79 0.60 -11.02 -18.84
C PRO A 79 0.77 -10.11 -20.06
N PRO A 80 0.39 -8.83 -19.95
CA PRO A 80 0.60 -7.88 -21.03
C PRO A 80 2.10 -7.80 -21.36
N ALA A 81 2.42 -7.68 -22.65
CA ALA A 81 3.80 -7.50 -23.08
C ALA A 81 4.39 -6.25 -22.41
N SER A 82 5.57 -6.38 -21.80
CA SER A 82 6.28 -5.25 -21.23
C SER A 82 6.57 -4.21 -22.32
N PRO A 83 6.33 -2.91 -22.08
CA PRO A 83 6.71 -1.86 -23.01
C PRO A 83 8.22 -1.92 -23.31
N PRO A 84 8.66 -1.66 -24.56
CA PRO A 84 10.07 -1.68 -24.94
C PRO A 84 10.94 -0.76 -24.07
N GLU A 85 10.37 0.31 -23.53
CA GLU A 85 11.03 1.26 -22.63
C GLU A 85 11.52 0.62 -21.33
N LEU A 86 10.99 -0.57 -20.98
CA LEU A 86 11.39 -1.33 -19.80
C LEU A 86 12.51 -2.34 -20.07
N ASP A 87 12.93 -2.54 -21.32
CA ASP A 87 14.01 -3.48 -21.67
C ASP A 87 15.33 -3.11 -20.97
N GLN A 88 15.54 -1.83 -20.66
CA GLN A 88 16.70 -1.37 -19.89
C GLN A 88 16.74 -1.90 -18.45
N PHE A 89 15.59 -2.33 -17.91
CA PHE A 89 15.45 -2.88 -16.56
C PHE A 89 15.40 -4.41 -16.52
N ARG A 90 15.55 -5.11 -17.67
CA ARG A 90 15.43 -6.58 -17.77
C ARG A 90 16.39 -7.39 -16.89
N THR A 91 17.48 -6.77 -16.43
CA THR A 91 18.46 -7.42 -15.54
C THR A 91 18.12 -7.24 -14.06
N MET A 92 17.11 -6.43 -13.74
CA MET A 92 16.59 -6.26 -12.38
C MET A 92 15.56 -7.36 -12.06
N SER A 93 15.23 -7.51 -10.78
CA SER A 93 14.17 -8.42 -10.35
C SER A 93 12.84 -8.08 -11.03
N ASP A 94 12.08 -9.11 -11.39
CA ASP A 94 10.76 -8.91 -12.00
C ASP A 94 9.84 -8.21 -10.99
N PRO A 95 9.27 -7.03 -11.32
CA PRO A 95 8.32 -6.36 -10.45
C PRO A 95 7.11 -7.24 -10.11
N GLY A 96 6.74 -8.20 -10.97
CA GLY A 96 5.66 -9.15 -10.77
C GLY A 96 5.81 -10.04 -9.54
N ASP A 97 7.04 -10.29 -9.10
CA ASP A 97 7.35 -11.15 -7.94
C ASP A 97 7.17 -10.44 -6.59
N ALA A 98 6.96 -9.12 -6.60
CA ALA A 98 6.73 -8.36 -5.38
C ALA A 98 5.45 -8.83 -4.66
N SER A 99 5.64 -9.45 -3.49
CA SER A 99 4.55 -9.90 -2.62
C SER A 99 4.12 -8.77 -1.69
N LEU A 100 3.00 -8.13 -2.01
CA LEU A 100 2.42 -7.04 -1.22
C LEU A 100 1.10 -7.49 -0.60
N SER A 101 0.93 -7.24 0.70
CA SER A 101 -0.33 -7.54 1.40
C SER A 101 -1.38 -6.44 1.18
N ALA A 102 -0.95 -5.18 1.06
CA ALA A 102 -1.81 -4.04 0.78
C ALA A 102 -1.00 -2.87 0.19
N ILE A 103 -1.69 -1.93 -0.47
CA ILE A 103 -1.09 -0.70 -1.01
C ILE A 103 -1.84 0.53 -0.49
N PHE A 104 -1.10 1.47 0.08
CA PHE A 104 -1.60 2.72 0.64
C PHE A 104 -1.03 3.90 -0.14
N ASN A 105 -1.87 4.66 -0.83
CA ASN A 105 -1.49 5.93 -1.44
C ASN A 105 -1.92 7.06 -0.52
N VAL A 106 -0.99 7.90 -0.09
CA VAL A 106 -1.26 8.96 0.91
C VAL A 106 -0.78 10.30 0.38
N SER A 107 -1.65 11.31 0.42
CA SER A 107 -1.33 12.66 -0.02
C SER A 107 -2.09 13.70 0.79
N GLU A 108 -1.43 14.30 1.78
CA GLU A 108 -2.02 15.38 2.58
C GLU A 108 -1.95 16.74 1.87
N GLY A 109 -0.87 17.00 1.13
CA GLY A 109 -0.64 18.28 0.44
C GLY A 109 -1.35 18.48 -0.92
N GLY A 110 -1.98 17.44 -1.47
CA GLY A 110 -2.59 17.47 -2.81
C GLY A 110 -4.12 17.47 -2.85
N GLY A 111 -4.80 17.56 -1.69
CA GLY A 111 -6.24 17.36 -1.56
C GLY A 111 -7.07 18.62 -1.34
N GLY A 112 -8.39 18.52 -1.57
CA GLY A 112 -9.37 19.54 -1.19
C GLY A 112 -9.52 19.70 0.33
N ALA A 113 -10.44 20.56 0.77
CA ALA A 113 -10.63 20.89 2.20
C ALA A 113 -11.17 19.74 3.08
N ILE A 114 -11.48 18.58 2.51
CA ILE A 114 -12.08 17.43 3.19
C ILE A 114 -11.26 16.17 2.88
N LEU A 115 -11.02 15.35 3.91
CA LEU A 115 -10.37 14.06 3.76
C LEU A 115 -11.22 13.16 2.85
N THR A 116 -10.60 12.62 1.81
CA THR A 116 -11.21 11.66 0.90
C THR A 116 -10.49 10.33 1.03
N ILE A 117 -11.25 9.26 1.23
CA ILE A 117 -10.73 7.89 1.31
C ILE A 117 -11.43 7.03 0.27
N GLU A 118 -10.66 6.51 -0.68
CA GLU A 118 -11.17 5.63 -1.74
C GLU A 118 -10.38 4.33 -1.79
N GLY A 119 -11.05 3.17 -1.82
CA GLY A 119 -10.33 1.90 -1.89
C GLY A 119 -11.14 0.65 -1.61
N SER A 120 -10.40 -0.46 -1.44
CA SER A 120 -10.92 -1.78 -1.20
C SER A 120 -11.71 -1.85 0.12
N PRO A 121 -12.82 -2.61 0.17
CA PRO A 121 -13.70 -2.67 1.32
C PRO A 121 -12.97 -2.93 2.65
N VAL A 122 -12.05 -3.90 2.67
CA VAL A 122 -11.31 -4.25 3.89
C VAL A 122 -10.49 -3.08 4.45
N LEU A 123 -9.85 -2.27 3.61
CA LEU A 123 -9.05 -1.12 4.05
C LEU A 123 -9.92 0.07 4.41
N ILE A 124 -11.05 0.26 3.71
CA ILE A 124 -12.06 1.25 4.08
C ILE A 124 -12.64 0.96 5.45
N ASP A 125 -12.95 -0.31 5.76
CA ASP A 125 -13.49 -0.69 7.07
C ASP A 125 -12.46 -0.42 8.18
N LYS A 126 -11.18 -0.70 7.94
CA LYS A 126 -10.11 -0.32 8.88
C LYS A 126 -10.02 1.20 9.05
N ALA A 127 -10.05 1.97 7.98
CA ALA A 127 -10.02 3.43 8.04
C ALA A 127 -11.22 3.99 8.83
N ARG A 128 -12.43 3.45 8.62
CA ARG A 128 -13.64 3.86 9.36
C ARG A 128 -13.52 3.69 10.86
N THR A 129 -12.84 2.66 11.35
CA THR A 129 -12.62 2.48 12.80
C THR A 129 -11.74 3.55 13.41
N THR A 130 -10.97 4.27 12.59
CA THR A 130 -10.05 5.34 13.01
C THR A 130 -10.61 6.74 12.80
N LEU A 131 -11.71 6.87 12.06
CA LEU A 131 -12.32 8.16 11.72
C LEU A 131 -13.35 8.58 12.77
N PRO A 132 -13.39 9.87 13.16
CA PRO A 132 -14.58 10.45 13.77
C PRO A 132 -15.75 10.44 12.77
N ALA A 133 -16.97 10.22 13.27
CA ALA A 133 -18.16 9.79 12.53
C ALA A 133 -18.60 10.62 11.28
N SER A 134 -18.05 11.82 11.07
CA SER A 134 -18.44 12.74 9.98
C SER A 134 -17.28 13.47 9.29
N SER A 135 -16.06 12.93 9.37
CA SER A 135 -14.84 13.68 8.99
C SER A 135 -14.34 13.47 7.56
N ALA A 136 -14.88 12.49 6.81
CA ALA A 136 -14.32 12.11 5.51
C ALA A 136 -15.37 11.73 4.47
N HIS A 137 -15.07 12.02 3.21
CA HIS A 137 -15.73 11.44 2.05
C HIS A 137 -15.16 10.04 1.79
N ILE A 138 -15.99 9.01 1.96
CA ILE A 138 -15.57 7.62 1.80
C ILE A 138 -16.20 7.02 0.56
N ARG A 139 -15.38 6.42 -0.31
CA ARG A 139 -15.81 5.70 -1.50
C ARG A 139 -15.22 4.29 -1.51
N GLN A 140 -16.07 3.28 -1.51
CA GLN A 140 -15.61 1.90 -1.71
C GLN A 140 -15.47 1.63 -3.21
N SER A 141 -14.30 1.17 -3.63
CA SER A 141 -14.09 0.74 -5.00
C SER A 141 -14.73 -0.65 -5.19
N GLY A 142 -15.86 -0.71 -5.87
CA GLY A 142 -16.53 -1.97 -6.27
C GLY A 142 -15.97 -2.61 -7.55
N GLY A 143 -14.72 -2.28 -7.91
CA GLY A 143 -14.11 -2.61 -9.19
C GLY A 143 -13.49 -4.00 -9.30
N LYS A 144 -12.84 -4.25 -10.44
CA LYS A 144 -12.10 -5.48 -10.80
C LYS A 144 -11.21 -5.96 -9.64
N PRO A 145 -11.12 -7.29 -9.38
CA PRO A 145 -10.21 -7.84 -8.38
C PRO A 145 -8.77 -7.39 -8.63
N SER A 146 -8.09 -6.89 -7.59
CA SER A 146 -6.68 -6.54 -7.59
C SER A 146 -5.86 -7.62 -6.86
N ARG A 147 -4.55 -7.71 -7.15
CA ARG A 147 -3.64 -8.66 -6.48
C ARG A 147 -3.51 -8.42 -4.97
N ALA A 148 -3.66 -7.17 -4.54
CA ALA A 148 -3.73 -6.80 -3.13
C ALA A 148 -4.79 -5.70 -2.92
N PRO A 149 -5.42 -5.62 -1.74
CA PRO A 149 -6.28 -4.51 -1.38
C PRO A 149 -5.53 -3.17 -1.42
N MET A 150 -6.22 -2.12 -1.85
CA MET A 150 -5.62 -0.80 -2.05
C MET A 150 -6.50 0.30 -1.45
N VAL A 151 -5.88 1.36 -0.94
CA VAL A 151 -6.60 2.55 -0.49
C VAL A 151 -5.81 3.81 -0.82
N ALA A 152 -6.52 4.85 -1.23
CA ALA A 152 -6.03 6.20 -1.42
C ALA A 152 -6.65 7.11 -0.35
N MET A 153 -5.80 7.87 0.33
CA MET A 153 -6.19 8.84 1.36
C MET A 153 -5.62 10.20 0.97
N THR A 154 -6.51 11.16 0.74
CA THR A 154 -6.14 12.48 0.23
C THR A 154 -6.83 13.59 1.00
N GLY A 155 -6.09 14.62 1.39
CA GLY A 155 -6.61 15.77 2.15
C GLY A 155 -6.13 15.81 3.60
N PRO A 156 -6.72 16.69 4.44
CA PRO A 156 -6.29 16.91 5.81
C PRO A 156 -6.26 15.62 6.63
N GLU A 157 -5.26 15.46 7.50
CA GLU A 157 -5.10 14.31 8.39
C GLU A 157 -4.87 12.95 7.67
N ALA A 158 -4.67 12.95 6.35
CA ALA A 158 -4.44 11.72 5.58
C ALA A 158 -3.27 10.90 6.12
N GLU A 159 -2.16 11.53 6.54
CA GLU A 159 -1.00 10.83 7.11
C GLU A 159 -1.34 10.15 8.44
N VAL A 160 -2.10 10.83 9.30
CA VAL A 160 -2.53 10.34 10.63
C VAL A 160 -3.45 9.12 10.47
N ILE A 161 -4.47 9.25 9.63
CA ILE A 161 -5.44 8.18 9.36
C ILE A 161 -4.76 7.01 8.64
N ALA A 162 -3.82 7.27 7.73
CA ALA A 162 -3.03 6.22 7.08
C ALA A 162 -2.22 5.42 8.10
N CYS A 163 -1.51 6.08 9.01
CA CYS A 163 -0.74 5.40 10.05
C CYS A 163 -1.64 4.50 10.91
N ALA A 164 -2.79 5.02 11.37
CA ALA A 164 -3.73 4.25 12.17
C ALA A 164 -4.32 3.04 11.39
N THR A 165 -4.66 3.26 10.12
CA THR A 165 -5.21 2.21 9.24
C THR A 165 -4.18 1.12 8.96
N ILE A 166 -2.92 1.48 8.68
CA ILE A 166 -1.84 0.51 8.43
C ILE A 166 -1.59 -0.35 9.67
N ARG A 167 -1.55 0.24 10.88
CA ARG A 167 -1.43 -0.53 12.13
C ARG A 167 -2.59 -1.51 12.31
N SER A 168 -3.82 -1.04 12.12
CA SER A 168 -5.04 -1.85 12.26
C SER A 168 -5.08 -2.99 11.24
N TYR A 169 -4.71 -2.72 9.99
CA TYR A 169 -4.61 -3.74 8.95
C TYR A 169 -3.50 -4.75 9.26
N SER A 170 -2.32 -4.29 9.68
CA SER A 170 -1.21 -5.17 10.02
C SER A 170 -1.54 -6.13 11.16
N ALA A 171 -2.20 -5.64 12.23
CA ALA A 171 -2.71 -6.49 13.30
C ALA A 171 -3.75 -7.50 12.81
N TYR A 172 -4.64 -7.09 11.91
CA TYR A 172 -5.62 -7.99 11.29
C TYR A 172 -4.95 -9.12 10.51
N VAL A 173 -3.95 -8.81 9.69
CA VAL A 173 -3.27 -9.85 8.91
C VAL A 173 -2.47 -10.80 9.81
N ALA A 174 -1.77 -10.29 10.82
CA ALA A 174 -1.09 -11.13 11.80
C ALA A 174 -2.08 -12.10 12.50
N ALA A 175 -3.23 -11.59 12.93
CA ALA A 175 -4.28 -12.41 13.53
C ALA A 175 -4.83 -13.46 12.56
N LEU A 176 -4.90 -13.19 11.25
CA LEU A 176 -5.30 -14.22 10.29
C LEU A 176 -4.32 -15.39 10.31
N PHE A 177 -3.00 -15.12 10.25
CA PHE A 177 -1.99 -16.18 10.27
C PHE A 177 -1.96 -16.95 11.60
N ASP A 178 -2.14 -16.28 12.74
CA ASP A 178 -2.17 -16.95 14.05
C ASP A 178 -3.37 -17.90 14.24
N ASN A 179 -4.41 -17.82 13.41
CA ASN A 179 -5.56 -18.74 13.47
C ASN A 179 -5.39 -19.98 12.57
N PHE A 180 -4.33 -20.05 11.76
CA PHE A 180 -4.05 -21.18 10.86
C PHE A 180 -2.85 -22.04 11.29
N ASP A 181 -2.18 -21.68 12.39
CA ASP A 181 -1.16 -22.49 13.08
C ASP A 181 -1.80 -23.27 14.26
#